data_AF-X1LKW5-F1
#
_entry.id   AF-X1LKW5-F1
#
_cell.length_a   1.000
_cell.length_b   1.000
_cell.length_c   1.000
_cell.angle_alpha   90.00
_cell.angle_beta   90.00
_cell.angle_gamma   90.00
#
_symmetry.space_group_name_H-M   'P 1'
#
loop_
_entity.id
_entity.type
_entity.pdbx_description
1 polymer ?
#
loop_
_entity_poly.entity_id
_entity_poly.type
_entity_poly.pdbx_seq_one_letter_code
_entity_poly.pdbx_strand_id
1 'polypeptide(L)' 'MYAIVDIETTGGSPKTEKITEIAIYHFDGNKVTDELISLVNPEKNIPYYITALTGISNEMVV' A
#
# COMPACT_ATOMS: atom_id res chain seq x y z
N MET A 1 -21.09 -5.48 6.97
CA MET A 1 -19.85 -6.06 6.40
C MET A 1 -19.27 -5.07 5.38
N TYR A 2 -18.00 -4.73 5.54
CA TYR A 2 -17.29 -3.79 4.67
C TYR A 2 -15.78 -4.11 4.67
N ALA A 3 -15.04 -3.51 3.74
CA ALA A 3 -13.59 -3.60 3.69
C ALA A 3 -12.97 -2.27 4.10
N ILE A 4 -11.92 -2.33 4.92
CA ILE A 4 -11.04 -1.20 5.19
C ILE A 4 -9.82 -1.40 4.30
N VAL A 5 -9.51 -0.39 3.49
CA VAL A 5 -8.44 -0.46 2.50
C VAL A 5 -7.45 0.65 2.79
N ASP A 6 -6.18 0.27 2.87
CA ASP A 6 -5.05 1.17 2.98
C ASP A 6 -4.09 0.95 1.81
N ILE A 7 -3.56 2.03 1.25
CA ILE A 7 -2.78 2.03 0.01
C ILE A 7 -1.58 2.95 0.18
N GLU A 8 -0.39 2.36 0.03
CA GLU A 8 0.84 3.13 -0.08
C GLU A 8 1.23 3.33 -1.54
N THR A 9 1.82 4.48 -1.83
CA THR A 9 2.16 4.87 -3.20
C THR A 9 3.56 5.48 -3.29
N THR A 10 4.06 5.60 -4.51
CA THR A 10 5.29 6.34 -4.81
C THR A 10 5.18 7.86 -4.63
N GLY A 11 4.03 8.37 -4.14
CA GLY A 11 3.78 9.78 -3.84
C GLY A 11 2.30 10.21 -3.87
N GLY A 12 2.04 11.49 -3.60
CA GLY A 12 0.66 11.99 -3.39
C GLY A 12 -0.16 12.33 -4.65
N SER A 13 0.40 12.20 -5.87
CA SER A 13 -0.31 12.56 -7.10
C SER A 13 -1.01 11.35 -7.73
N PRO A 14 -2.35 11.32 -7.83
CA PRO A 14 -3.08 10.20 -8.42
C PRO A 14 -2.86 10.07 -9.94
N LYS A 15 -2.25 11.08 -10.58
CA LYS A 15 -1.97 11.05 -12.03
C LYS A 15 -0.63 10.41 -12.38
N THR A 16 0.33 10.43 -11.45
CA THR A 16 1.75 10.11 -11.76
C THR A 16 2.34 9.04 -10.86
N GLU A 17 1.69 8.76 -9.73
CA GLU A 17 2.20 7.84 -8.72
C GLU A 17 1.57 6.45 -8.85
N LYS A 18 2.32 5.46 -8.39
CA LYS A 18 2.01 4.04 -8.51
C LYS A 18 1.88 3.43 -7.13
N ILE A 19 1.11 2.35 -7.02
CA ILE A 19 0.89 1.64 -5.76
C ILE A 19 2.13 0.83 -5.41
N THR A 20 2.53 0.86 -4.14
CA THR A 20 3.62 0.06 -3.57
C THR A 20 3.13 -1.00 -2.59
N GLU A 21 1.94 -0.82 -2.00
CA GLU A 21 1.30 -1.77 -1.10
C GLU A 21 -0.22 -1.68 -1.21
N ILE A 22 -0.89 -2.82 -1.02
CA ILE A 22 -2.33 -2.90 -0.78
C ILE A 22 -2.56 -3.69 0.51
N ALA A 23 -3.25 -3.09 1.47
CA ALA A 23 -3.76 -3.75 2.66
C ALA A 23 -5.29 -3.69 2.69
N ILE A 24 -5.93 -4.84 2.84
CA ILE A 24 -7.38 -5.00 2.88
C ILE A 24 -7.75 -5.79 4.13
N TYR A 25 -8.60 -5.22 4.96
CA TYR A 25 -9.19 -5.89 6.12
C TYR A 25 -10.68 -6.04 5.90
N HIS A 26 -11.16 -7.28 5.86
CA HIS A 26 -12.58 -7.59 5.81
C HIS A 26 -13.16 -7.48 7.22
N PHE A 27 -14.22 -6.70 7.40
CA PHE A 27 -14.79 -6.40 8.71
C PHE A 27 -16.30 -6.65 8.74
N ASP A 28 -16.77 -7.41 9.73
CA ASP A 28 -18.18 -7.78 9.86
C ASP A 28 -19.04 -6.70 10.54
N GLY A 29 -18.42 -5.74 11.22
CA GLY A 29 -19.08 -4.73 12.06
C GLY A 29 -18.60 -4.76 13.51
N ASN A 30 -17.97 -5.86 13.95
CA ASN A 30 -17.43 -6.05 15.29
C ASN A 30 -15.94 -6.43 15.28
N LYS A 31 -15.49 -7.22 14.29
CA LYS A 31 -14.09 -7.66 14.18
C LYS A 31 -13.64 -7.85 12.73
N VAL A 32 -12.32 -7.89 12.56
CA VAL A 32 -11.70 -8.35 11.32
C VAL A 32 -11.97 -9.85 11.15
N THR A 33 -12.42 -10.23 9.96
CA THR A 33 -12.76 -11.61 9.59
C THR A 33 -11.81 -12.20 8.58
N ASP A 34 -11.08 -11.36 7.84
CA ASP A 34 -10.05 -11.75 6.88
C ASP A 34 -9.10 -10.58 6.61
N GLU A 35 -7.89 -10.87 6.15
CA GLU A 35 -6.90 -9.87 5.78
C GLU A 35 -6.11 -10.29 4.54
N LEU A 36 -5.79 -9.30 3.70
CA LEU A 36 -4.84 -9.44 2.61
C LEU A 36 -3.90 -8.25 2.66
N ILE A 37 -2.60 -8.53 2.73
CA ILE A 37 -1.55 -7.52 2.70
C ILE A 37 -0.53 -7.98 1.67
N SER A 38 -0.24 -7.12 0.71
CA SER A 38 0.75 -7.42 -0.32
C SER A 38 1.50 -6.16 -0.73
N LEU A 39 2.82 -6.30 -0.85
CA LEU A 39 3.63 -5.38 -1.62
C LEU A 39 3.31 -5.53 -3.11
N VAL A 40 3.47 -4.43 -3.85
CA VAL A 40 3.24 -4.33 -5.28
C VAL A 40 4.46 -3.69 -5.92
N ASN A 41 5.00 -4.30 -6.98
CA ASN A 41 6.05 -3.65 -7.78
C ASN A 41 5.43 -2.45 -8.54
N PRO A 42 5.82 -1.20 -8.22
CA PRO A 42 5.25 -0.01 -8.85
C PRO A 42 5.76 0.23 -10.28
N GLU A 43 6.73 -0.56 -10.75
CA GLU A 43 7.44 -0.40 -12.03
C GLU A 43 8.10 0.99 -12.20
N LYS A 44 8.36 1.67 -11.08
CA LYS A 44 9.09 2.95 -11.02
C LYS A 44 9.84 3.08 -9.70
N ASN A 45 10.78 4.02 -9.66
CA ASN A 45 11.53 4.31 -8.44
C ASN A 45 10.61 4.90 -7.35
N ILE A 46 10.74 4.40 -6.12
CA ILE A 46 10.18 4.97 -4.89
C ILE A 46 11.14 6.05 -4.38
N PRO A 47 10.73 7.33 -4.31
CA PRO A 47 11.56 8.41 -3.79
C PRO A 47 11.93 8.20 -2.32
N TYR A 48 13.13 8.65 -1.91
CA TYR A 48 13.61 8.47 -0.53
C TYR A 48 12.67 9.02 0.53
N TYR A 49 12.03 10.18 0.28
CA TYR A 49 11.11 10.75 1.24
C TYR A 49 9.83 9.91 1.41
N ILE A 50 9.42 9.16 0.38
CA ILE A 50 8.31 8.21 0.48
C ILE A 50 8.75 6.98 1.26
N THR A 51 9.91 6.41 0.96
CA THR A 51 10.48 5.33 1.77
C THR A 51 10.61 5.72 3.24
N ALA A 52 10.96 6.97 3.55
CA ALA A 52 11.02 7.45 4.92
C ALA A 52 9.64 7.58 5.60
N LEU A 53 8.58 7.80 4.84
CA LEU A 53 7.21 7.91 5.35
C LEU A 53 6.55 6.54 5.53
N THR A 54 6.74 5.63 4.58
CA THR A 54 6.03 4.35 4.52
C THR A 54 6.86 3.16 4.97
N GLY A 55 8.20 3.30 5.02
CA GLY A 55 9.13 2.20 5.27
C GLY A 55 9.37 1.28 4.07
N ILE A 56 8.69 1.51 2.94
CA ILE A 56 8.80 0.66 1.74
C ILE A 56 9.93 1.17 0.84
N SER A 57 10.92 0.31 0.61
CA SER A 57 12.09 0.60 -0.23
C SER A 57 12.00 -0.06 -1.61
N ASN A 58 12.81 0.41 -2.57
CA ASN A 58 12.82 -0.13 -3.93
C ASN A 58 13.21 -1.63 -3.95
N GLU A 59 14.03 -2.05 -3.00
CA GLU A 59 14.55 -3.42 -2.86
C GLU A 59 13.49 -4.40 -2.36
N MET A 60 12.43 -3.90 -1.73
CA MET A 60 11.32 -4.72 -1.21
C MET A 60 10.29 -5.10 -2.26
N VAL A 61 10.23 -4.36 -3.37
CA VAL A 61 9.14 -4.41 -4.36
C VAL A 61 9.60 -4.90 -5.73
N VAL A 62 10.59 -5.80 -5.77
CA VAL A 62 11.19 -6.36 -7.01
C VAL A 62 10.26 -7.29 -7.78
#